data_AF-A0A258BDQ0-F1
#
_entry.id   AF-A0A258BDQ0-F1
#
_cell.length_a   1.000
_cell.length_b   1.000
_cell.length_c   1.000
_cell.angle_alpha   90.00
_cell.angle_beta   90.00
_cell.angle_gamma   90.00
#
_symmetry.space_group_name_H-M   'P 1'
#
loop_
_entity.id
_entity.type
_entity.pdbx_description
1 polymer ?
#
loop_
_entity_poly.entity_id
_entity_poly.type
_entity_poly.pdbx_seq_one_letter_code
_entity_poly.pdbx_strand_id
1 'polypeptide(L)'
;MHRRDMIKAAIAGPAVMGAMAAGGAEAAKKAPDVNDRAYMAGLLQTMAEPVLSNMAAGNLKKNFALEVSPTWDGRNKGVAYMEAFARLMAGVAPWLSLPEDDTTEGRVRKRLEQQALQSFVHSVDPHSPDYLLWQGEGQALVDSAYFTNALMRAPKQLWEPLPATTKKRIVEEIKGLRRVS
;
A
#
# COMPACT_ATOMS: atom_id res chain seq x y z
N MET A 1 -24.84 16.17 8.15
CA MET A 1 -23.91 16.78 9.13
C MET A 1 -22.51 16.76 8.54
N HIS A 2 -22.07 17.90 8.02
CA HIS A 2 -20.84 18.02 7.24
C HIS A 2 -19.73 18.64 8.08
N ARG A 3 -18.58 17.95 8.17
CA ARG A 3 -17.37 18.30 8.96
C ARG A 3 -16.60 19.52 8.44
N ARG A 4 -17.26 20.47 7.77
CA ARG A 4 -16.62 21.65 7.15
C ARG A 4 -16.96 22.97 7.84
N ASP A 5 -17.92 22.97 8.76
CA ASP A 5 -18.40 24.20 9.41
C ASP A 5 -17.56 24.63 10.64
N MET A 6 -16.62 23.80 11.11
CA MET A 6 -15.78 24.12 12.28
C MET A 6 -14.58 25.04 11.99
N ILE A 7 -14.26 25.34 10.72
CA ILE A 7 -13.09 26.18 10.37
C ILE A 7 -13.47 27.66 10.13
N LYS A 8 -14.75 28.04 10.24
CA LYS A 8 -15.16 29.45 10.04
C LYS A 8 -15.39 30.26 11.33
N ALA A 9 -15.28 29.66 12.51
CA ALA A 9 -15.49 30.36 13.77
C ALA A 9 -14.18 30.90 14.33
N ALA A 10 -13.70 32.03 13.80
CA ALA A 10 -12.98 33.06 14.56
C ALA A 10 -12.52 34.23 13.67
N ILE A 11 -13.42 34.90 12.93
CA ILE A 11 -13.19 36.30 12.55
C ILE A 11 -14.51 37.09 12.66
N ALA A 12 -14.43 38.22 13.36
CA ALA A 12 -15.37 39.34 13.48
C ALA A 12 -16.33 39.37 14.69
N GLY A 13 -15.92 40.14 15.71
CA GLY A 13 -16.76 40.77 16.74
C GLY A 13 -16.02 42.02 17.30
N PRO A 14 -16.73 43.10 17.69
CA PRO A 14 -16.25 44.49 17.54
C PRO A 14 -15.26 44.98 18.61
N ALA A 15 -14.56 46.06 18.26
CA ALA A 15 -13.50 46.72 18.99
C ALA A 15 -13.84 47.10 20.45
N VAL A 16 -12.91 46.79 21.36
CA VAL A 16 -12.71 47.53 22.62
C VAL A 16 -11.23 47.88 22.71
N MET A 17 -10.97 49.17 22.81
CA MET A 17 -9.67 49.80 22.97
C MET A 17 -9.18 49.57 24.40
N GLY A 18 -8.00 48.97 24.56
CA GLY A 18 -7.36 48.75 25.86
C GLY A 18 -5.86 48.50 25.68
N ALA A 19 -5.05 49.48 26.07
CA ALA A 19 -3.60 49.38 26.07
C ALA A 19 -3.12 48.39 27.11
N MET A 20 -2.35 47.36 26.73
CA MET A 20 -1.46 46.64 27.65
C MET A 20 -0.20 46.11 26.94
N ALA A 21 0.93 46.55 27.50
CA ALA A 21 2.29 46.02 27.52
C ALA A 21 2.78 45.09 26.38
N ALA A 22 3.87 45.53 25.76
CA ALA A 22 4.75 44.70 24.94
C ALA A 22 5.41 43.60 25.81
N GLY A 23 4.71 42.48 25.97
CA GLY A 23 5.31 41.21 26.36
C GLY A 23 5.93 40.57 25.13
N GLY A 24 7.25 40.36 25.15
CA GLY A 24 7.97 39.70 24.07
C GLY A 24 7.31 38.37 23.72
N ALA A 25 6.92 38.21 22.45
CA ALA A 25 6.50 36.93 21.95
C ALA A 25 7.71 35.99 22.01
N GLU A 26 7.71 35.06 22.98
CA GLU A 26 8.55 33.88 22.87
C GLU A 26 8.19 33.21 21.55
N ALA A 27 9.15 33.19 20.63
CA ALA A 27 9.02 32.47 19.38
C ALA A 27 8.64 31.03 19.72
N ALA A 28 7.41 30.64 19.37
CA ALA A 28 6.98 29.26 19.48
C ALA A 28 8.07 28.39 18.84
N LYS A 29 8.66 27.48 19.63
CA LYS A 29 9.68 26.55 19.14
C LYS A 29 9.10 25.85 17.91
N LYS A 30 9.61 26.19 16.73
CA LYS A 30 9.27 25.52 15.47
C LYS A 30 9.46 24.04 15.74
N ALA A 31 8.39 23.24 15.61
CA ALA A 31 8.53 21.79 15.58
C ALA A 31 9.65 21.46 14.57
N PRO A 32 10.53 20.49 14.85
CA PRO A 32 11.61 20.16 13.94
C PRO A 32 11.04 19.97 12.52
N ASP A 33 11.72 20.50 11.50
CA ASP A 33 11.39 20.23 10.09
C ASP A 33 11.59 18.72 9.88
N VAL A 34 10.55 17.94 10.18
CA VAL A 34 10.48 16.56 9.76
C VAL A 34 10.50 16.64 8.25
N ASN A 35 11.54 16.06 7.63
CA ASN A 35 11.58 15.96 6.19
C ASN A 35 10.39 15.09 5.76
N ASP A 36 9.29 15.73 5.33
CA ASP A 36 8.02 15.08 4.99
C ASP A 36 8.24 13.93 4.00
N ARG A 37 9.18 14.09 3.06
CA ARG A 37 9.50 13.02 2.10
C ARG A 37 10.12 11.81 2.79
N ALA A 38 11.08 12.02 3.68
CA ALA A 38 11.69 10.94 4.44
C ALA A 38 10.66 10.23 5.34
N TYR A 39 9.76 10.99 5.96
CA TYR A 39 8.68 10.42 6.77
C TYR A 39 7.71 9.59 5.93
N MET A 40 7.21 10.12 4.81
CA MET A 40 6.25 9.41 3.95
C MET A 40 6.87 8.18 3.29
N ALA A 41 8.12 8.26 2.81
CA ALA A 41 8.85 7.12 2.27
C ALA A 41 9.11 6.05 3.35
N GLY A 42 9.47 6.47 4.57
CA GLY A 42 9.64 5.57 5.71
C GLY A 42 8.34 4.86 6.09
N LEU A 43 7.22 5.58 6.15
CA LEU A 43 5.92 4.99 6.44
C LEU A 43 5.50 3.97 5.37
N LEU A 44 5.70 4.30 4.10
CA LEU A 44 5.47 3.38 2.99
C LEU A 44 6.31 2.11 3.16
N GLN A 45 7.59 2.25 3.48
CA GLN A 45 8.48 1.11 3.72
C GLN A 45 7.98 0.26 4.89
N THR A 46 7.60 0.86 6.03
CA THR A 46 7.07 0.14 7.20
C THR A 46 5.84 -0.69 6.86
N MET A 47 4.96 -0.21 5.97
CA MET A 47 3.79 -0.96 5.54
C MET A 47 4.15 -2.06 4.51
N ALA A 48 5.05 -1.76 3.58
CA ALA A 48 5.36 -2.66 2.48
C ALA A 48 6.21 -3.85 2.90
N GLU A 49 7.18 -3.61 3.78
CA GLU A 49 8.25 -4.55 4.07
C GLU A 49 7.78 -5.86 4.72
N PRO A 50 6.86 -5.87 5.71
CA PRO A 50 6.34 -7.11 6.28
C PRO A 50 5.59 -7.99 5.28
N VAL A 51 5.00 -7.40 4.23
CA VAL A 51 4.29 -8.15 3.19
C VAL A 51 5.28 -8.63 2.12
N LEU A 52 6.01 -7.70 1.51
CA LEU A 52 6.85 -7.99 0.34
C LEU A 52 8.07 -8.84 0.69
N SER A 53 8.72 -8.61 1.84
CA SER A 53 9.89 -9.42 2.21
C SER A 53 9.51 -10.87 2.51
N ASN A 54 8.41 -11.10 3.21
CA ASN A 54 7.92 -12.43 3.50
C ASN A 54 7.40 -13.12 2.23
N MET A 55 6.60 -12.43 1.42
CA MET A 55 6.02 -13.02 0.22
C MET A 55 7.08 -13.30 -0.85
N ALA A 56 8.08 -12.42 -1.02
CA ALA A 56 9.22 -12.68 -1.88
C ALA A 56 10.00 -13.94 -1.48
N ALA A 57 10.00 -14.30 -0.19
CA ALA A 57 10.64 -15.51 0.32
C ALA A 57 9.70 -16.73 0.35
N GLY A 58 8.43 -16.61 -0.05
CA GLY A 58 7.44 -17.68 0.05
C GLY A 58 7.03 -17.99 1.50
N ASN A 59 7.07 -16.99 2.38
CA ASN A 59 6.79 -17.13 3.81
C ASN A 59 5.70 -16.19 4.33
N LEU A 60 4.94 -15.49 3.47
CA LEU A 60 3.90 -14.55 3.91
C LEU A 60 2.86 -15.25 4.76
N LYS A 61 2.23 -16.31 4.27
CA LYS A 61 1.18 -17.00 5.04
C LYS A 61 1.71 -17.64 6.31
N LYS A 62 2.98 -18.06 6.29
CA LYS A 62 3.66 -18.66 7.44
C LYS A 62 3.91 -17.64 8.56
N ASN A 63 4.41 -16.45 8.20
CA ASN A 63 4.89 -15.46 9.17
C ASN A 63 3.85 -14.38 9.48
N PHE A 64 2.81 -14.25 8.65
CA PHE A 64 1.74 -13.28 8.79
C PHE A 64 0.45 -14.00 9.15
N ALA A 65 0.30 -14.31 10.44
CA ALA A 65 -0.91 -14.94 10.96
C ALA A 65 -2.11 -13.98 10.85
N LEU A 66 -3.26 -14.50 10.42
CA LEU A 66 -4.48 -13.71 10.28
C LEU A 66 -5.25 -13.65 11.60
N GLU A 67 -5.62 -12.44 11.97
CA GLU A 67 -6.59 -12.17 13.03
C GLU A 67 -7.93 -11.78 12.40
N VAL A 68 -9.03 -12.26 12.98
CA VAL A 68 -10.39 -11.94 12.53
C VAL A 68 -11.24 -11.51 13.70
N SER A 69 -12.20 -10.61 13.45
CA SER A 69 -13.18 -10.19 14.46
C SER A 69 -14.00 -11.38 14.97
N PRO A 70 -14.42 -11.38 16.26
CA PRO A 70 -15.43 -12.33 16.75
C PRO A 70 -16.74 -12.35 15.94
N THR A 71 -17.05 -11.27 15.23
CA THR A 71 -18.26 -11.10 14.40
C THR A 71 -17.98 -11.20 12.89
N TRP A 72 -16.81 -11.70 12.49
CA TRP A 72 -16.45 -11.84 11.08
C TRP A 72 -17.35 -12.87 10.37
N ASP A 73 -17.58 -12.65 9.07
CA ASP A 73 -18.60 -13.35 8.27
C ASP A 73 -18.27 -14.80 7.88
N GLY A 74 -17.12 -15.33 8.28
CA GLY A 74 -16.78 -16.75 8.09
C GLY A 74 -16.32 -17.15 6.68
N ARG A 75 -16.12 -16.20 5.75
CA ARG A 75 -15.63 -16.49 4.38
C ARG A 75 -14.24 -17.13 4.36
N ASN A 76 -13.68 -17.58 3.24
CA ASN A 76 -12.31 -18.11 3.29
C ASN A 76 -11.29 -17.05 3.74
N LYS A 77 -10.61 -17.24 4.88
CA LYS A 77 -9.59 -16.30 5.41
C LYS A 77 -8.45 -16.03 4.41
N GLY A 78 -8.22 -16.94 3.47
CA GLY A 78 -7.22 -16.79 2.41
C GLY A 78 -7.40 -15.54 1.55
N VAL A 79 -8.62 -14.97 1.47
CA VAL A 79 -8.85 -13.70 0.76
C VAL A 79 -8.04 -12.54 1.33
N ALA A 80 -7.75 -12.55 2.64
CA ALA A 80 -7.06 -11.46 3.31
C ALA A 80 -5.61 -11.27 2.80
N TYR A 81 -4.95 -12.35 2.38
CA TYR A 81 -3.61 -12.25 1.81
C TYR A 81 -3.62 -11.57 0.44
N MET A 82 -4.62 -11.88 -0.39
CA MET A 82 -4.77 -11.23 -1.69
C MET A 82 -5.15 -9.76 -1.51
N GLU A 83 -6.06 -9.46 -0.57
CA GLU A 83 -6.42 -8.10 -0.20
C GLU A 83 -5.19 -7.29 0.23
N ALA A 84 -4.42 -7.81 1.20
CA ALA A 84 -3.23 -7.15 1.72
C ALA A 84 -2.19 -6.89 0.62
N PHE A 85 -1.86 -7.91 -0.18
CA PHE A 85 -0.86 -7.79 -1.24
C PHE A 85 -1.34 -6.85 -2.35
N ALA A 86 -2.53 -7.07 -2.91
CA ALA A 86 -3.01 -6.32 -4.06
C ALA A 86 -3.20 -4.83 -3.77
N ARG A 87 -3.76 -4.50 -2.59
CA ARG A 87 -3.99 -3.11 -2.18
C ARG A 87 -2.69 -2.40 -1.85
N LEU A 88 -1.75 -3.07 -1.18
CA LEU A 88 -0.41 -2.56 -0.98
C LEU A 88 0.26 -2.26 -2.32
N MET A 89 0.21 -3.22 -3.26
CA MET A 89 0.83 -3.07 -4.58
C MET A 89 0.24 -1.90 -5.37
N ALA A 90 -1.08 -1.72 -5.33
CA ALA A 90 -1.74 -0.58 -5.98
C ALA A 90 -1.31 0.78 -5.39
N GLY A 91 -1.03 0.83 -4.09
CA GLY A 91 -0.54 2.03 -3.39
C GLY A 91 0.94 2.32 -3.65
N VAL A 92 1.78 1.29 -3.67
CA VAL A 92 3.25 1.44 -3.80
C VAL A 92 3.71 1.59 -5.25
N ALA A 93 2.96 1.09 -6.24
CA ALA A 93 3.36 1.09 -7.64
C ALA A 93 3.81 2.47 -8.19
N PRO A 94 3.13 3.60 -7.94
CA PRO A 94 3.60 4.91 -8.39
C PRO A 94 4.96 5.29 -7.81
N TRP A 95 5.21 4.95 -6.53
CA TRP A 95 6.48 5.22 -5.89
C TRP A 95 7.58 4.32 -6.47
N LEU A 96 7.30 3.04 -6.76
CA LEU A 96 8.25 2.14 -7.45
C LEU A 96 8.59 2.62 -8.87
N SER A 97 7.67 3.32 -9.54
CA SER A 97 7.89 3.82 -10.90
C SER A 97 8.83 5.03 -11.01
N LEU A 98 9.27 5.59 -9.88
CA LEU A 98 10.23 6.70 -9.86
C LEU A 98 11.59 6.25 -10.43
N PRO A 99 12.37 7.15 -11.07
CA PRO A 99 13.68 6.83 -11.61
C PRO A 99 14.60 6.18 -10.58
N GLU A 100 15.45 5.26 -11.01
CA GLU A 100 16.52 4.74 -10.13
C GLU A 100 17.50 5.86 -9.77
N ASP A 101 17.95 5.88 -8.52
CA ASP A 101 18.97 6.78 -8.01
C ASP A 101 19.73 6.10 -6.86
N ASP A 102 20.92 6.62 -6.53
CA ASP A 102 21.77 6.08 -5.45
C ASP A 102 21.50 6.75 -4.10
N THR A 103 20.33 7.34 -3.89
CA THR A 103 19.96 7.85 -2.57
C THR A 103 19.57 6.70 -1.63
N THR A 104 19.44 6.99 -0.34
CA THR A 104 18.90 6.02 0.62
C THR A 104 17.48 5.56 0.23
N GLU A 105 16.63 6.49 -0.23
CA GLU A 105 15.28 6.15 -0.72
C GLU A 105 15.35 5.28 -1.98
N GLY A 106 16.22 5.62 -2.94
CA GLY A 106 16.40 4.85 -4.18
C GLY A 106 16.85 3.41 -3.94
N ARG A 107 17.78 3.18 -3.01
CA ARG A 107 18.20 1.83 -2.61
C ARG A 107 17.06 1.02 -1.97
N VAL A 108 16.26 1.64 -1.09
CA VAL A 108 15.09 0.99 -0.50
C VAL A 108 14.05 0.66 -1.57
N ARG A 109 13.78 1.60 -2.49
CA ARG A 109 12.87 1.42 -3.62
C ARG A 109 13.27 0.24 -4.49
N LYS A 110 14.53 0.18 -4.91
CA LYS A 110 15.07 -0.92 -5.73
C LYS A 110 14.91 -2.29 -5.07
N ARG A 111 15.19 -2.36 -3.76
CA ARG A 111 15.01 -3.60 -2.99
C ARG A 111 13.54 -4.02 -2.90
N LEU A 112 12.64 -3.08 -2.61
CA LEU A 112 11.20 -3.36 -2.54
C LEU A 112 10.61 -3.73 -3.92
N GLU A 113 11.11 -3.14 -5.01
CA GLU A 113 10.76 -3.52 -6.38
C GLU A 113 11.12 -4.99 -6.67
N GLN A 114 12.34 -5.40 -6.34
CA GLN A 114 12.79 -6.78 -6.51
C GLN A 114 11.93 -7.76 -5.69
N GLN A 115 11.61 -7.39 -4.45
CA GLN A 115 10.72 -8.18 -3.60
C GLN A 115 9.29 -8.22 -4.16
N ALA A 116 8.79 -7.12 -4.73
CA ALA A 116 7.47 -7.08 -5.37
C ALA A 116 7.41 -8.00 -6.60
N LEU A 117 8.43 -7.97 -7.46
CA LEU A 117 8.54 -8.87 -8.62
C LEU A 117 8.50 -10.34 -8.20
N GLN A 118 9.29 -10.72 -7.18
CA GLN A 118 9.27 -12.10 -6.66
C GLN A 118 7.94 -12.44 -5.99
N SER A 119 7.30 -11.50 -5.29
CA SER A 119 5.99 -11.67 -4.68
C SER A 119 4.92 -11.93 -5.75
N PHE A 120 4.95 -11.22 -6.88
CA PHE A 120 4.08 -11.51 -8.02
C PHE A 120 4.28 -12.92 -8.57
N VAL A 121 5.53 -13.40 -8.69
CA VAL A 121 5.81 -14.80 -9.08
C VAL A 121 5.13 -15.78 -8.12
N HIS A 122 5.33 -15.62 -6.82
CA HIS A 122 4.74 -16.50 -5.81
C HIS A 122 3.21 -16.40 -5.73
N SER A 123 2.64 -15.22 -6.01
CA SER A 123 1.20 -14.98 -5.94
C SER A 123 0.38 -15.82 -6.92
N VAL A 124 0.98 -16.26 -8.03
CA VAL A 124 0.31 -16.99 -9.13
C VAL A 124 0.95 -18.34 -9.44
N ASP A 125 1.95 -18.77 -8.68
CA ASP A 125 2.54 -20.10 -8.82
C ASP A 125 1.79 -21.12 -7.97
N PRO A 126 1.08 -22.11 -8.55
CA PRO A 126 0.30 -23.09 -7.78
C PRO A 126 1.13 -23.95 -6.82
N HIS A 127 2.45 -23.99 -7.01
CA HIS A 127 3.38 -24.70 -6.11
C HIS A 127 3.93 -23.82 -4.98
N SER A 128 3.69 -22.52 -5.03
CA SER A 128 4.11 -21.61 -3.97
C SER A 128 3.23 -21.75 -2.74
N PRO A 129 3.79 -21.80 -1.52
CA PRO A 129 3.00 -21.70 -0.29
C PRO A 129 2.21 -20.38 -0.22
N ASP A 130 2.68 -19.33 -0.90
CA ASP A 130 2.05 -18.00 -0.95
C ASP A 130 1.16 -17.78 -2.18
N TYR A 131 0.80 -18.85 -2.90
CA TYR A 131 -0.19 -18.77 -3.98
C TYR A 131 -1.51 -18.13 -3.48
N LEU A 132 -1.98 -17.07 -4.13
CA LEU A 132 -3.16 -16.33 -3.65
C LEU A 132 -4.47 -17.04 -3.99
N LEU A 133 -5.52 -16.71 -3.27
CA LEU A 133 -6.84 -17.30 -3.49
C LEU A 133 -7.56 -16.63 -4.67
N TRP A 134 -7.37 -17.18 -5.86
CA TRP A 134 -7.93 -16.66 -7.12
C TRP A 134 -9.32 -17.21 -7.49
N GLN A 135 -9.93 -18.05 -6.64
CA GLN A 135 -11.19 -18.75 -6.95
C GLN A 135 -12.14 -18.79 -5.76
N GLY A 136 -13.44 -18.89 -6.04
CA GLY A 136 -14.50 -19.18 -5.06
C GLY A 136 -15.07 -17.98 -4.31
N GLU A 137 -14.31 -16.90 -4.14
CA GLU A 137 -14.72 -15.77 -3.30
C GLU A 137 -14.93 -14.49 -4.11
N GLY A 138 -16.06 -13.81 -3.88
CA GLY A 138 -16.39 -12.53 -4.53
C GLY A 138 -15.33 -11.45 -4.33
N GLN A 139 -14.68 -11.47 -3.16
CA GLN A 139 -13.60 -10.56 -2.80
C GLN A 139 -12.40 -10.65 -3.76
N ALA A 140 -12.08 -11.84 -4.29
CA ALA A 140 -10.95 -12.03 -5.19
C ALA A 140 -11.13 -11.24 -6.50
N LEU A 141 -12.38 -11.07 -6.97
CA LEU A 141 -12.67 -10.22 -8.14
C LEU A 141 -12.29 -8.75 -7.87
N VAL A 142 -12.66 -8.22 -6.69
CA VAL A 142 -12.34 -6.84 -6.30
C VAL A 142 -10.84 -6.65 -6.15
N ASP A 143 -10.16 -7.54 -5.43
CA ASP A 143 -8.73 -7.39 -5.17
C ASP A 143 -7.89 -7.63 -6.44
N SER A 144 -8.40 -8.40 -7.42
CA SER A 144 -7.74 -8.54 -8.73
C SER A 144 -7.68 -7.22 -9.50
N ALA A 145 -8.63 -6.30 -9.27
CA ALA A 145 -8.59 -4.98 -9.87
C ALA A 145 -7.42 -4.15 -9.31
N TYR A 146 -7.18 -4.21 -7.99
CA TYR A 146 -6.02 -3.56 -7.37
C TYR A 146 -4.70 -4.17 -7.85
N PHE A 147 -4.64 -5.50 -7.92
CA PHE A 147 -3.49 -6.24 -8.44
C PHE A 147 -3.14 -5.80 -9.87
N THR A 148 -4.16 -5.77 -10.74
CA THR A 148 -4.01 -5.37 -12.15
C THR A 148 -3.64 -3.90 -12.28
N ASN A 149 -4.25 -3.03 -11.46
CA ASN A 149 -3.97 -1.61 -11.44
C ASN A 149 -2.50 -1.33 -11.09
N ALA A 150 -1.89 -2.08 -10.17
CA ALA A 150 -0.47 -1.95 -9.86
C ALA A 150 0.42 -2.18 -11.09
N LEU A 151 0.15 -3.26 -11.84
CA LEU A 151 0.87 -3.60 -13.08
C LEU A 151 0.70 -2.52 -14.15
N MET A 152 -0.50 -1.95 -14.27
CA MET A 152 -0.79 -0.88 -15.23
C MET A 152 -0.13 0.46 -14.87
N ARG A 153 0.04 0.75 -13.58
CA ARG A 153 0.63 2.03 -13.11
C ARG A 153 2.16 2.04 -13.18
N ALA A 154 2.81 0.88 -13.06
CA ALA A 154 4.27 0.76 -13.15
C ALA A 154 4.69 -0.38 -14.10
N PRO A 155 4.33 -0.32 -15.39
CA PRO A 155 4.51 -1.44 -16.31
C PRO A 155 5.99 -1.81 -16.52
N LYS A 156 6.89 -0.81 -16.57
CA LYS A 156 8.33 -1.04 -16.75
C LYS A 156 8.98 -1.75 -15.57
N GLN A 157 8.51 -1.47 -14.36
CA GLN A 157 9.06 -2.03 -13.12
C GLN A 157 8.36 -3.33 -12.72
N LEU A 158 7.05 -3.43 -12.90
CA LEU A 158 6.24 -4.51 -12.33
C LEU A 158 5.69 -5.51 -13.34
N TRP A 159 5.61 -5.16 -14.64
CA TRP A 159 5.10 -6.07 -15.67
C TRP A 159 6.20 -6.57 -16.61
N GLU A 160 6.89 -5.65 -17.29
CA GLU A 160 7.92 -5.97 -18.28
C GLU A 160 9.00 -6.94 -17.77
N PRO A 161 9.52 -6.81 -16.53
CA PRO A 161 10.56 -7.70 -16.02
C PRO A 161 10.06 -9.09 -15.62
N LEU A 162 8.74 -9.31 -15.50
CA LEU A 162 8.20 -10.60 -15.07
C LEU A 162 8.51 -11.71 -16.11
N PRO A 163 8.81 -12.94 -15.63
CA PRO A 163 8.93 -14.10 -16.50
C PRO A 163 7.68 -14.34 -17.33
N ALA A 164 7.85 -14.86 -18.55
CA ALA A 164 6.72 -15.16 -19.45
C ALA A 164 5.71 -16.13 -18.81
N THR A 165 6.18 -17.10 -18.02
CA THR A 165 5.34 -18.03 -17.25
C THR A 165 4.47 -17.31 -16.23
N THR A 166 5.04 -16.37 -15.48
CA THR A 166 4.31 -15.55 -14.50
C THR A 166 3.27 -14.66 -15.19
N LYS A 167 3.63 -13.99 -16.28
CA LYS A 167 2.70 -13.18 -17.08
C LYS A 167 1.50 -14.00 -17.57
N LYS A 168 1.76 -15.22 -18.08
CA LYS A 168 0.72 -16.15 -18.52
C LYS A 168 -0.22 -16.51 -17.37
N ARG A 169 0.33 -16.92 -16.22
CA ARG A 169 -0.46 -17.30 -15.04
C ARG A 169 -1.30 -16.13 -14.51
N ILE A 170 -0.74 -14.92 -14.41
CA ILE A 170 -1.49 -13.71 -14.03
C ILE A 170 -2.73 -13.53 -14.93
N VAL A 171 -2.55 -13.63 -16.26
CA VAL A 171 -3.65 -13.47 -17.21
C VAL A 171 -4.68 -14.59 -17.07
N GLU A 172 -4.25 -15.82 -16.81
CA GLU A 172 -5.13 -16.96 -16.57
C GLU A 172 -5.98 -16.78 -15.31
N GLU A 173 -5.37 -16.39 -14.18
CA GLU A 173 -6.09 -16.16 -12.92
C GLU A 173 -7.10 -15.02 -13.03
N ILE A 174 -6.71 -13.88 -13.60
CA ILE A 174 -7.61 -12.74 -13.80
C ILE A 174 -8.78 -13.11 -14.72
N LYS A 175 -8.55 -13.88 -15.78
CA LYS A 175 -9.63 -14.38 -16.65
C LYS A 175 -10.53 -15.38 -15.91
N GLY A 176 -9.96 -16.22 -15.04
CA GLY A 176 -10.69 -17.19 -14.23
C GLY A 176 -11.75 -16.54 -13.34
N LEU A 177 -11.47 -15.35 -12.83
CA LEU A 177 -12.40 -14.57 -11.99
C LEU A 177 -13.67 -14.09 -12.71
N ARG A 178 -13.75 -14.15 -14.04
CA ARG A 178 -14.99 -13.84 -14.78
C ARG A 178 -16.17 -14.76 -14.47
N ARG A 179 -15.92 -15.89 -13.79
CA ARG A 179 -16.95 -16.84 -13.33
C ARG A 179 -17.60 -16.41 -12.02
N VAL A 180 -17.02 -15.45 -11.32
CA VAL A 180 -17.59 -14.85 -10.11
C VAL A 180 -18.70 -13.90 -10.55
N SER A 181 -19.93 -14.15 -10.09
CA SER A 181 -21.16 -13.42 -10.43
C SER A 181 -21.82 -12.84 -9.19
#